data_AF-A0A6I9R803-F1
#
_entry.id   AF-A0A6I9R803-F1
#
_cell.length_a   1.000
_cell.length_b   1.000
_cell.length_c   1.000
_cell.angle_alpha   90.00
_cell.angle_beta   90.00
_cell.angle_gamma   90.00
#
_symmetry.space_group_name_H-M   'P 1'
#
loop_
_entity.id
_entity.type
_entity.pdbx_description
1 polymer ?
#
loop_
_entity_poly.entity_id
_entity_poly.type
_entity_poly.pdbx_seq_one_letter_code
_entity_poly.pdbx_strand_id
1 'polypeptide(L)'
;MVSLSEPRLPGPTLGREGEMDSILLLSLLLILLNFSLLPATPLAFVFHIPSGRVKCLTEDLAAGVLSVAHFRVADDPPSAHKISASVSDPNGEIVHNAESVESGQFAFEAGIAGRYTACFWSPKFQLDAAVSLDFEWKTGIFAKVWTSVAKKEKIDVMELELKKLELVIDSIHEEMIFLHQRSRCIVQAIGTF
;
A
#
# COMPACT_ATOMS: atom_id res chain seq x y z
N MET A 1 -1.86 17.62 -82.09
CA MET A 1 -2.13 16.71 -80.96
C MET A 1 -0.96 16.81 -80.00
N VAL A 2 -1.29 17.19 -78.76
CA VAL A 2 -0.39 17.54 -77.67
C VAL A 2 0.08 16.25 -77.00
N SER A 3 1.39 16.10 -76.81
CA SER A 3 1.93 15.21 -75.77
C SER A 3 2.89 16.01 -74.92
N LEU A 4 2.49 16.15 -73.65
CA LEU A 4 3.16 16.89 -72.59
C LEU A 4 4.49 16.22 -72.21
N SER A 5 5.50 17.05 -71.96
CA SER A 5 6.73 16.68 -71.27
C SER A 5 6.48 16.55 -69.77
N GLU A 6 6.76 15.39 -69.17
CA GLU A 6 6.73 15.21 -67.72
C GLU A 6 7.88 15.95 -67.01
N PRO A 7 7.61 16.64 -65.87
CA PRO A 7 8.63 17.25 -65.05
C PRO A 7 9.30 16.24 -64.12
N ARG A 8 10.62 16.39 -63.95
CA ARG A 8 11.49 15.58 -63.08
C ARG A 8 11.24 15.95 -61.61
N LEU A 9 10.83 14.98 -60.78
CA LEU A 9 10.69 15.15 -59.32
C LEU A 9 12.06 15.36 -58.64
N PRO A 10 12.18 16.25 -57.63
CA PRO A 10 13.39 16.36 -56.81
C PRO A 10 13.46 15.20 -55.80
N GLY A 11 14.67 14.68 -55.58
CA GLY A 11 14.94 13.61 -54.61
C GLY A 11 14.79 14.05 -53.14
N PRO A 12 14.71 13.09 -52.20
CA PRO A 12 14.53 13.39 -50.79
C PRO A 12 15.77 14.08 -50.22
N THR A 13 15.58 15.27 -49.62
CA THR A 13 16.60 15.95 -48.83
C THR A 13 16.75 15.28 -47.47
N LEU A 14 17.80 14.46 -47.32
CA LEU A 14 18.26 13.93 -46.05
C LEU A 14 18.96 15.05 -45.27
N GLY A 15 18.39 15.49 -44.14
CA GLY A 15 19.02 16.51 -43.31
C GLY A 15 18.10 17.17 -42.29
N ARG A 16 17.56 16.40 -41.33
CA ARG A 16 16.99 16.96 -40.08
C ARG A 16 16.68 15.95 -38.96
N GLU A 17 17.36 14.80 -38.89
CA GLU A 17 17.10 13.78 -37.84
C GLU A 17 17.78 14.11 -36.50
N GLY A 18 18.99 14.68 -36.47
CA GLY A 18 19.76 14.86 -35.22
C GLY A 18 19.24 15.93 -34.24
N GLU A 19 18.43 16.88 -34.69
CA GLU A 19 17.90 17.96 -33.83
C GLU A 19 16.63 17.53 -33.08
N MET A 20 15.84 16.64 -33.68
CA MET A 20 14.61 16.11 -33.09
C MET A 20 14.91 15.13 -31.94
N ASP A 21 15.95 14.31 -32.09
CA ASP A 21 16.42 13.41 -31.03
C ASP A 21 16.97 14.19 -29.82
N SER A 22 17.66 15.31 -30.07
CA SER A 22 18.21 16.15 -29.01
C SER A 22 17.13 16.82 -28.17
N ILE A 23 16.04 17.27 -28.80
CA ILE A 23 14.88 17.87 -28.10
C ILE A 23 14.12 16.81 -27.30
N LEU A 24 13.95 15.61 -27.87
CA LEU A 24 13.32 14.49 -27.18
C LEU A 24 14.13 14.06 -25.95
N LEU A 25 15.46 13.96 -26.06
CA LEU A 25 16.35 13.65 -24.94
C LEU A 25 16.29 14.74 -23.85
N LEU A 26 16.31 16.02 -24.23
CA LEU A 26 16.21 17.13 -23.28
C LEU A 26 14.86 17.12 -22.55
N SER A 27 13.77 16.86 -23.28
CA SER A 27 12.43 16.75 -22.69
C SER A 27 12.31 15.57 -21.73
N LEU A 28 12.93 14.42 -22.07
CA LEU A 28 12.96 13.24 -21.22
C LEU A 28 13.77 13.50 -19.94
N LEU A 29 14.93 14.14 -20.06
CA LEU A 29 15.76 14.56 -18.91
C LEU A 29 14.99 15.49 -17.97
N LEU A 30 14.26 16.47 -18.52
CA LEU A 30 13.43 17.37 -17.73
C LEU A 30 12.29 16.62 -17.02
N ILE A 31 11.60 15.70 -17.69
CA ILE A 31 10.53 14.90 -17.08
C ILE A 31 11.07 14.05 -15.93
N LEU A 32 12.22 13.39 -16.12
CA LEU A 32 12.86 12.58 -15.08
C LEU A 32 13.31 13.43 -13.87
N LEU A 33 13.85 14.62 -14.13
CA LEU A 33 14.25 15.56 -13.07
C LEU A 33 13.03 16.01 -12.24
N ASN A 34 11.92 16.33 -12.90
CA ASN A 34 10.68 16.74 -12.22
C ASN A 34 10.06 15.59 -11.40
N PHE A 35 10.10 14.34 -11.90
CA PHE A 35 9.58 13.18 -11.19
C PHE A 35 10.35 12.89 -9.89
N SER A 36 11.67 13.15 -9.88
CA SER A 36 12.52 12.99 -8.69
C SER A 36 12.25 14.02 -7.58
N LEU A 37 11.60 15.14 -7.93
CA LEU A 37 11.31 16.24 -7.03
C LEU A 37 9.87 16.21 -6.47
N LEU A 38 9.05 15.25 -6.88
CA LEU A 38 7.74 15.05 -6.27
C LEU A 38 7.95 14.50 -4.85
N PRO A 39 7.50 15.20 -3.79
CA PRO A 39 7.49 14.61 -2.47
C PRO A 39 6.59 13.38 -2.50
N ALA A 40 7.16 12.21 -2.18
CA ALA A 40 6.41 11.00 -1.93
C ALA A 40 5.60 11.21 -0.64
N THR A 41 4.45 11.87 -0.75
CA THR A 41 3.51 11.94 0.37
C THR A 41 3.00 10.52 0.58
N PRO A 42 3.25 9.90 1.75
CA PRO A 42 2.65 8.61 2.03
C PRO A 42 1.13 8.79 1.95
N LEU A 43 0.46 7.93 1.18
CA LEU A 43 -1.00 7.91 1.15
C LEU A 43 -1.48 7.52 2.56
N ALA A 44 -1.76 8.51 3.40
CA ALA A 44 -2.44 8.28 4.66
C ALA A 44 -3.90 7.96 4.33
N PHE A 45 -4.35 6.78 4.74
CA PHE A 45 -5.74 6.38 4.55
C PHE A 45 -6.59 6.98 5.67
N VAL A 46 -7.06 8.20 5.44
CA VAL A 46 -7.93 8.93 6.38
C VAL A 46 -9.37 8.85 5.94
N PHE A 47 -10.27 8.46 6.84
CA PHE A 47 -11.70 8.48 6.58
C PHE A 47 -12.50 9.15 7.71
N HIS A 48 -13.61 9.79 7.33
CA HIS A 48 -14.47 10.50 8.27
C HIS A 48 -15.61 9.62 8.78
N ILE A 49 -15.85 9.65 10.09
CA ILE A 49 -16.91 8.94 10.79
C ILE A 49 -17.91 9.98 11.32
N PRO A 50 -19.10 10.10 10.72
CA PRO A 50 -20.14 10.99 11.23
C PRO A 50 -20.58 10.56 12.63
N SER A 51 -20.90 11.53 13.49
CA SER A 51 -21.40 11.23 14.83
C SER A 51 -22.71 10.43 14.78
N GLY A 52 -22.86 9.48 15.71
CA GLY A 52 -24.01 8.56 15.76
C GLY A 52 -24.00 7.48 14.67
N ARG A 53 -22.95 7.39 13.84
CA ARG A 53 -22.77 6.32 12.87
C ARG A 53 -21.58 5.43 13.23
N VAL A 54 -21.64 4.21 12.72
CA VAL A 54 -20.54 3.24 12.78
C VAL A 54 -19.98 3.09 11.37
N LYS A 55 -18.65 3.07 11.23
CA LYS A 55 -17.97 2.70 9.99
C LYS A 55 -17.14 1.44 10.22
N CYS A 56 -17.22 0.51 9.28
CA CYS A 56 -16.48 -0.73 9.36
C CYS A 56 -15.62 -0.95 8.11
N LEU A 57 -14.45 -1.53 8.32
CA LEU A 57 -13.56 -2.04 7.29
C LEU A 57 -13.42 -3.54 7.47
N THR A 58 -13.19 -4.23 6.37
CA THR A 58 -13.32 -5.67 6.32
C THR A 58 -12.17 -6.24 5.51
N GLU A 59 -11.52 -7.27 6.06
CA GLU A 59 -10.39 -7.96 5.43
C GLU A 59 -10.62 -9.47 5.50
N ASP A 60 -10.33 -10.18 4.42
CA ASP A 60 -10.37 -11.65 4.38
C ASP A 60 -8.99 -12.20 4.77
N LEU A 61 -8.92 -12.90 5.90
CA LEU A 61 -7.68 -13.46 6.44
C LEU A 61 -7.64 -14.98 6.26
N ALA A 62 -6.47 -15.54 5.97
CA ALA A 62 -6.23 -16.97 6.10
C ALA A 62 -5.96 -17.35 7.58
N ALA A 63 -6.29 -18.57 7.96
CA ALA A 63 -6.00 -19.08 9.30
C ALA A 63 -4.49 -19.07 9.58
N GLY A 64 -4.10 -18.68 10.79
CA GLY A 64 -2.71 -18.56 11.24
C GLY A 64 -1.99 -17.29 10.75
N VAL A 65 -2.65 -16.41 10.00
CA VAL A 65 -2.01 -15.17 9.52
C VAL A 65 -2.00 -14.13 10.64
N LEU A 66 -0.81 -13.57 10.91
CA LEU A 66 -0.65 -12.41 11.78
C LEU A 66 -1.28 -11.17 11.13
N SER A 67 -2.08 -10.45 11.90
CA SER A 67 -2.81 -9.26 11.49
C SER A 67 -2.60 -8.16 12.52
N VAL A 68 -2.26 -6.96 12.06
CA VAL A 68 -1.97 -5.80 12.90
C VAL A 68 -2.68 -4.58 12.33
N ALA A 69 -3.42 -3.88 13.17
CA ALA A 69 -4.13 -2.67 12.79
C ALA A 69 -3.79 -1.54 13.77
N HIS A 70 -3.51 -0.34 13.24
CA HIS A 70 -3.29 0.87 14.01
C HIS A 70 -4.33 1.93 13.62
N PHE A 71 -4.81 2.68 14.59
CA PHE A 71 -5.74 3.78 14.34
C PHE A 71 -5.44 4.97 15.24
N ARG A 72 -5.69 6.17 14.74
CA ARG A 72 -5.59 7.42 15.50
C ARG A 72 -6.56 8.47 14.97
N VAL A 73 -7.06 9.30 15.88
CA VAL A 73 -7.81 10.50 15.51
C VAL A 73 -6.88 11.46 14.76
N ALA A 74 -7.34 11.95 13.61
CA ALA A 74 -6.60 12.76 12.65
C ALA A 74 -7.38 14.03 12.30
N ASP A 75 -7.96 14.67 13.31
CA ASP A 75 -8.71 15.93 13.15
C ASP A 75 -7.78 17.13 12.91
N ASP A 76 -8.24 18.07 12.10
CA ASP A 76 -7.61 19.38 11.84
C ASP A 76 -8.67 20.49 11.93
N PRO A 77 -8.59 21.46 12.87
CA PRO A 77 -7.58 21.56 13.94
C PRO A 77 -7.67 20.39 14.94
N PRO A 78 -6.58 20.10 15.68
CA PRO A 78 -6.55 18.99 16.64
C PRO A 78 -7.65 19.15 17.69
N SER A 79 -8.58 18.20 17.70
CA SER A 79 -9.71 18.14 18.62
C SER A 79 -9.38 17.19 19.78
N ALA A 80 -10.13 17.30 20.89
CA ALA A 80 -10.11 16.31 21.97
C ALA A 80 -11.08 15.14 21.71
N HIS A 81 -11.41 14.85 20.44
CA HIS A 81 -12.31 13.75 20.11
C HIS A 81 -11.71 12.40 20.52
N LYS A 82 -12.60 11.53 20.98
CA LYS A 82 -12.31 10.14 21.28
C LYS A 82 -13.01 9.26 20.27
N ILE A 83 -12.45 8.08 20.01
CA ILE A 83 -13.03 7.05 19.17
C ILE A 83 -13.08 5.74 19.95
N SER A 84 -14.10 4.93 19.69
CA SER A 84 -14.18 3.54 20.11
C SER A 84 -14.05 2.64 18.89
N ALA A 85 -13.45 1.47 19.07
CA ALA A 85 -13.15 0.54 18.00
C ALA A 85 -13.30 -0.91 18.47
N SER A 86 -13.75 -1.79 17.58
CA SER A 86 -13.81 -3.23 17.83
C SER A 86 -13.39 -4.01 16.58
N VAL A 87 -12.82 -5.18 16.78
CA VAL A 87 -12.55 -6.15 15.71
C VAL A 87 -13.35 -7.42 15.98
N SER A 88 -14.08 -7.89 14.97
CA SER A 88 -14.84 -9.13 15.03
C SER A 88 -14.29 -10.18 14.07
N ASP A 89 -14.35 -11.44 14.50
CA ASP A 89 -13.96 -12.60 13.70
C ASP A 89 -15.07 -12.98 12.68
N PRO A 90 -14.82 -13.99 11.82
CA PRO A 90 -15.82 -14.46 10.85
C PRO A 90 -17.10 -15.04 11.46
N ASN A 91 -17.09 -15.43 12.74
CA ASN A 91 -18.27 -15.90 13.47
C ASN A 91 -19.07 -14.75 14.10
N GLY A 92 -18.53 -13.52 14.05
CA GLY A 92 -19.13 -12.34 14.67
C GLY A 92 -18.72 -12.15 16.14
N GLU A 93 -17.76 -12.91 16.66
CA GLU A 93 -17.22 -12.72 18.00
C GLU A 93 -16.25 -11.53 18.03
N ILE A 94 -16.35 -10.67 19.05
CA ILE A 94 -15.43 -9.55 19.23
C ILE A 94 -14.12 -10.07 19.82
N VAL A 95 -13.07 -10.08 19.00
CA VAL A 95 -11.72 -10.51 19.40
C VAL A 95 -10.88 -9.38 19.98
N HIS A 96 -11.22 -8.12 19.65
CA HIS A 96 -10.59 -6.94 20.24
C HIS A 96 -11.58 -5.79 20.42
N ASN A 97 -11.35 -4.97 21.46
CA ASN A 97 -12.14 -3.79 21.76
C ASN A 97 -11.25 -2.68 22.34
N ALA A 98 -11.54 -1.43 22.01
CA ALA A 98 -10.98 -0.24 22.61
C ALA A 98 -12.08 0.81 22.77
N GLU A 99 -12.19 1.41 23.95
CA GLU A 99 -13.26 2.35 24.28
C GLU A 99 -12.73 3.74 24.56
N SER A 100 -13.27 4.74 23.85
CA SER A 100 -13.04 6.16 24.10
C SER A 100 -11.54 6.55 24.18
N VAL A 101 -10.76 6.14 23.19
CA VAL A 101 -9.31 6.42 23.06
C VAL A 101 -9.03 7.46 21.96
N GLU A 102 -7.84 8.04 21.94
CA GLU A 102 -7.38 8.92 20.84
C GLU A 102 -6.65 8.13 19.74
N SER A 103 -6.01 7.04 20.13
CA SER A 103 -5.32 6.10 19.24
C SER A 103 -5.27 4.73 19.88
N GLY A 104 -4.99 3.71 19.07
CA GLY A 104 -4.86 2.34 19.54
C GLY A 104 -4.29 1.40 18.49
N GLN A 105 -4.01 0.18 18.92
CA GLN A 105 -3.49 -0.88 18.08
C GLN A 105 -4.12 -2.21 18.47
N PHE A 106 -4.46 -3.03 17.47
CA PHE A 106 -4.83 -4.43 17.64
C PHE A 106 -3.83 -5.31 16.90
N ALA A 107 -3.43 -6.42 17.52
CA ALA A 107 -2.51 -7.38 16.93
C ALA A 107 -2.95 -8.80 17.32
N PHE A 108 -3.27 -9.62 16.33
CA PHE A 108 -3.74 -10.98 16.53
C PHE A 108 -3.34 -11.92 15.40
N GLU A 109 -3.37 -13.21 15.68
CA GLU A 109 -3.30 -14.26 14.68
C GLU A 109 -4.71 -14.73 14.36
N ALA A 110 -5.07 -14.81 13.08
CA ALA A 110 -6.41 -15.23 12.67
C ALA A 110 -6.64 -16.72 13.02
N GLY A 111 -7.50 -16.99 14.01
CA GLY A 111 -7.79 -18.37 14.45
C GLY A 111 -8.47 -19.21 13.37
N ILE A 112 -9.34 -18.58 12.58
CA ILE A 112 -10.01 -19.20 11.42
C ILE A 112 -9.85 -18.33 10.18
N ALA A 113 -9.93 -18.97 9.01
CA ALA A 113 -9.95 -18.26 7.74
C ALA A 113 -11.32 -17.63 7.50
N GLY A 114 -11.34 -16.40 6.98
CA GLY A 114 -12.56 -15.71 6.61
C GLY A 114 -12.49 -14.21 6.88
N ARG A 115 -13.67 -13.61 6.93
CA ARG A 115 -13.86 -12.17 7.00
C ARG A 115 -13.74 -11.63 8.41
N TYR A 116 -12.71 -10.83 8.67
CA TYR A 116 -12.57 -10.06 9.90
C TYR A 116 -13.04 -8.63 9.65
N THR A 117 -13.73 -8.04 10.63
CA THR A 117 -14.33 -6.71 10.49
C THR A 117 -13.90 -5.79 11.63
N ALA A 118 -13.26 -4.67 11.29
CA ALA A 118 -12.91 -3.61 12.22
C ALA A 118 -13.93 -2.48 12.13
N CYS A 119 -14.63 -2.18 13.21
CA CYS A 119 -15.65 -1.14 13.29
C CYS A 119 -15.22 0.00 14.21
N PHE A 120 -15.62 1.22 13.86
CA PHE A 120 -15.24 2.46 14.55
C PHE A 120 -16.46 3.36 14.74
N TRP A 121 -16.58 3.98 15.91
CA TRP A 121 -17.68 4.89 16.24
C TRP A 121 -17.27 5.93 17.28
N SER A 122 -17.94 7.08 17.26
CA SER A 122 -17.76 8.08 18.31
C SER A 122 -18.51 7.65 19.58
N PRO A 123 -17.88 7.65 20.76
CA PRO A 123 -18.52 7.26 22.03
C PRO A 123 -19.56 8.26 22.50
N LYS A 124 -19.55 9.49 21.98
CA LYS A 124 -20.50 10.55 22.32
C LYS A 124 -21.10 11.15 21.06
N PHE A 125 -22.42 11.26 21.04
CA PHE A 125 -23.12 11.95 19.97
C PHE A 125 -22.87 13.46 20.05
N GLN A 126 -22.55 14.07 18.92
CA GLN A 126 -22.41 15.50 18.73
C GLN A 126 -23.06 15.88 17.40
N LEU A 127 -23.91 16.90 17.42
CA LEU A 127 -24.67 17.32 16.23
C LEU A 127 -23.71 17.83 15.15
N ASP A 128 -23.89 17.36 13.92
CA ASP A 128 -23.11 17.73 12.73
C ASP A 128 -21.58 17.56 12.85
N ALA A 129 -21.12 16.78 13.83
CA ALA A 129 -19.71 16.46 14.01
C ALA A 129 -19.31 15.20 13.23
N ALA A 130 -18.07 15.19 12.74
CA ALA A 130 -17.42 14.00 12.22
C ALA A 130 -16.01 13.88 12.82
N VAL A 131 -15.58 12.65 13.08
CA VAL A 131 -14.22 12.35 13.52
C VAL A 131 -13.44 11.84 12.33
N SER A 132 -12.29 12.45 12.05
CA SER A 132 -11.36 11.98 11.04
C SER A 132 -10.46 10.91 11.66
N LEU A 133 -10.40 9.73 11.06
CA LEU A 133 -9.61 8.62 11.56
C LEU A 133 -8.56 8.21 10.53
N ASP A 134 -7.30 8.23 10.94
CA ASP A 134 -6.20 7.60 10.20
C ASP A 134 -6.11 6.14 10.64
N PHE A 135 -6.19 5.23 9.67
CA PHE A 135 -6.25 3.79 9.91
C PHE A 135 -5.34 3.03 8.95
N GLU A 136 -4.56 2.12 9.52
CA GLU A 136 -3.68 1.24 8.77
C GLU A 136 -3.84 -0.20 9.23
N TRP A 137 -4.13 -1.11 8.28
CA TRP A 137 -4.27 -2.54 8.53
C TRP A 137 -3.24 -3.31 7.68
N LYS A 138 -2.35 -4.04 8.35
CA LYS A 138 -1.34 -4.92 7.74
C LYS A 138 -1.59 -6.38 8.10
N THR A 139 -1.28 -7.27 7.17
CA THR A 139 -1.44 -8.72 7.33
C THR A 139 -0.16 -9.45 6.93
N GLY A 140 0.03 -10.67 7.43
CA GLY A 140 1.13 -11.57 7.10
C GLY A 140 2.51 -10.94 7.32
N ILE A 141 3.33 -10.96 6.27
CA ILE A 141 4.69 -10.43 6.34
C ILE A 141 4.72 -8.94 6.65
N PHE A 142 3.78 -8.15 6.13
CA PHE A 142 3.73 -6.71 6.40
C PHE A 142 3.42 -6.45 7.88
N ALA A 143 2.58 -7.27 8.50
CA ALA A 143 2.32 -7.21 9.94
C ALA A 143 3.56 -7.61 10.77
N LYS A 144 4.32 -8.61 10.32
CA LYS A 144 5.59 -9.04 10.95
C LYS A 144 6.65 -7.95 10.87
N VAL A 145 6.81 -7.32 9.70
CA VAL A 145 7.73 -6.19 9.51
C VAL A 145 7.32 -5.04 10.44
N TRP A 146 6.04 -4.67 10.46
CA TRP A 146 5.52 -3.61 11.33
C TRP A 146 5.81 -3.85 12.82
N THR A 147 5.55 -5.05 13.33
CA THR A 147 5.81 -5.39 14.75
C THR A 147 7.30 -5.43 15.09
N SER A 148 8.15 -5.77 14.13
CA SER A 148 9.61 -5.75 14.30
C SER A 148 10.20 -4.34 14.24
N VAL A 149 9.61 -3.44 13.45
CA VAL A 149 9.97 -2.02 13.34
C VAL A 149 9.52 -1.27 14.59
N ALA A 150 8.29 -1.47 15.06
CA ALA A 150 7.77 -0.83 16.28
C ALA A 150 8.59 -1.18 17.54
N LYS A 151 9.18 -2.38 17.63
CA LYS A 151 10.12 -2.74 18.70
C LYS A 151 11.47 -2.03 18.60
N LYS A 152 11.88 -1.62 17.40
CA LYS A 152 13.16 -0.92 17.14
C LYS A 152 13.01 0.61 17.13
N GLU A 153 11.86 1.16 16.76
CA GLU A 153 11.57 2.62 16.76
C GLU A 153 11.62 3.30 18.13
N LYS A 154 11.69 2.54 19.23
CA LYS A 154 12.04 3.13 20.52
C LYS A 154 13.49 3.67 20.55
N ILE A 155 14.30 3.40 19.53
CA ILE A 155 15.64 3.94 19.32
C ILE A 155 15.87 4.21 17.81
N ASP A 156 15.94 5.51 17.47
CA ASP A 156 16.54 6.10 16.25
C ASP A 156 15.73 6.07 14.92
N VAL A 157 15.27 7.25 14.51
CA VAL A 157 14.34 7.51 13.36
C VAL A 157 15.10 7.84 12.06
N MET A 158 16.41 7.61 11.97
CA MET A 158 17.18 7.94 10.75
C MET A 158 17.49 6.75 9.83
N GLU A 159 17.35 5.50 10.29
CA GLU A 159 17.66 4.28 9.50
C GLU A 159 16.43 3.62 8.83
N LEU A 160 15.26 4.25 8.92
CA LEU A 160 13.96 3.58 8.70
C LEU A 160 13.65 3.23 7.23
N GLU A 161 14.24 3.95 6.27
CA GLU A 161 13.97 3.74 4.85
C GLU A 161 14.82 2.61 4.24
N LEU A 162 16.06 2.45 4.71
CA LEU A 162 16.99 1.45 4.18
C LEU A 162 16.62 0.02 4.61
N LYS A 163 16.12 -0.17 5.84
CA LYS A 163 15.72 -1.48 6.36
C LYS A 163 14.44 -2.05 5.74
N LYS A 164 13.54 -1.20 5.23
CA LYS A 164 12.35 -1.67 4.51
C LYS A 164 12.74 -2.41 3.23
N LEU A 165 13.80 -1.98 2.55
CA LEU A 165 14.26 -2.61 1.31
C LEU A 165 14.96 -3.95 1.56
N GLU A 166 15.75 -4.07 2.63
CA GLU A 166 16.41 -5.33 3.02
C GLU A 166 15.39 -6.45 3.30
N LEU A 167 14.31 -6.14 4.03
CA LEU A 167 13.26 -7.10 4.36
C LEU A 167 12.39 -7.52 3.16
N VAL A 168 12.26 -6.65 2.15
CA VAL A 168 11.60 -7.00 0.88
C VAL A 168 12.49 -7.91 0.03
N ILE A 169 13.81 -7.67 0.01
CA ILE A 169 14.77 -8.50 -0.74
C ILE A 169 14.82 -9.93 -0.18
N ASP A 170 14.85 -10.09 1.15
CA ASP A 170 14.84 -11.42 1.78
C ASP A 170 13.55 -12.19 1.45
N SER A 171 12.40 -11.51 1.42
CA SER A 171 11.11 -12.13 1.07
C SER A 171 11.05 -12.58 -0.40
N ILE A 172 11.63 -11.81 -1.33
CA ILE A 172 11.74 -12.23 -2.73
C ILE A 172 12.65 -13.46 -2.85
N HIS A 173 13.72 -13.52 -2.04
CA HIS A 173 14.64 -14.65 -2.04
C HIS A 173 13.95 -15.94 -1.56
N GLU A 174 13.11 -15.86 -0.52
CA GLU A 174 12.34 -17.01 -0.03
C GLU A 174 11.27 -17.49 -1.04
N GLU A 175 10.56 -16.58 -1.73
CA GLU A 175 9.59 -16.95 -2.77
C GLU A 175 10.26 -17.58 -4.01
N MET A 176 11.46 -17.09 -4.40
CA MET A 176 12.27 -17.70 -5.46
C MET A 176 12.68 -19.14 -5.11
N ILE A 177 13.02 -19.42 -3.85
CA ILE A 177 13.38 -20.78 -3.40
C ILE A 177 12.15 -21.70 -3.43
N PHE A 178 10.99 -21.22 -3.00
CA PHE A 178 9.74 -21.99 -3.02
C PHE A 178 9.32 -22.39 -4.45
N LEU A 179 9.43 -21.48 -5.42
CA LEU A 179 9.15 -21.77 -6.84
C LEU A 179 10.19 -22.72 -7.46
N HIS A 180 11.46 -22.64 -7.05
CA HIS A 180 12.52 -23.53 -7.53
C HIS A 180 12.38 -24.97 -6.99
N GLN A 181 11.93 -25.15 -5.74
CA GLN A 181 11.67 -26.48 -5.18
C GLN A 181 10.48 -27.18 -5.85
N ARG A 182 9.43 -26.42 -6.19
CA ARG A 182 8.25 -26.96 -6.88
C ARG A 182 8.54 -27.33 -8.34
N SER A 183 9.36 -26.55 -9.04
CA SER A 183 9.81 -26.90 -10.40
C SER A 183 10.72 -28.14 -10.41
N ARG A 184 11.60 -28.33 -9.41
CA ARG A 184 12.37 -29.58 -9.28
C ARG A 184 11.48 -30.80 -9.00
N CYS A 185 10.41 -30.66 -8.22
CA CYS A 185 9.45 -31.75 -7.98
C CYS A 185 8.68 -32.14 -9.27
N ILE A 186 8.27 -31.15 -10.07
CA ILE A 186 7.60 -31.38 -11.37
C ILE A 186 8.55 -32.09 -12.35
N VAL A 187 9.82 -31.66 -12.44
CA VAL A 187 10.81 -32.28 -13.33
C VAL A 187 11.13 -33.73 -12.91
N GLN A 188 11.19 -34.03 -11.60
CA GLN A 188 11.42 -35.39 -11.09
C GLN A 188 10.23 -36.33 -11.38
N ALA A 189 8.99 -35.82 -11.31
CA ALA A 189 7.78 -36.58 -11.58
C ALA A 189 7.59 -36.93 -13.07
N ILE A 190 8.11 -36.11 -13.99
CA ILE A 190 8.05 -36.36 -15.44
C ILE A 190 9.13 -37.34 -15.89
N GLY A 191 10.29 -37.38 -15.23
CA GLY A 191 11.40 -38.29 -15.57
C GLY A 191 11.24 -39.73 -15.06
N THR A 192 10.12 -40.06 -14.41
CA THR A 192 9.80 -41.40 -13.89
C THR A 192 8.57 -42.03 -14.56
N PHE A 193 8.07 -41.42 -15.65
CA PHE A 193 7.11 -42.01 -16.59
C PHE A 193 7.75 -42.28 -17.95
#